data_AF-A0A8J3C9F6-F1
#
_entry.id   AF-A0A8J3C9F6-F1
#
_cell.length_a   1.000
_cell.length_b   1.000
_cell.length_c   1.000
_cell.angle_alpha   90.00
_cell.angle_beta   90.00
_cell.angle_gamma   90.00
#
_symmetry.space_group_name_H-M   'P 1'
#
loop_
_entity.id
_entity.type
_entity.pdbx_description
1 polymer ?
#
loop_
_entity_poly.entity_id
_entity_poly.type
_entity_poly.pdbx_seq_one_letter_code
_entity_poly.pdbx_strand_id
1 'polypeptide(L)'
;MPGGANEDELADLERRLEVPLPVELAEWLRICKGEAICAGGVFEALPDQEHLDIAATGALNPRWRELGWLPVAGDGCGNYYVLINYYLLINSGDLLGKVAFVDTISDPNIVEYIAGGDLWTFLSSLLMRG
;
A
#
# COMPACT_ATOMS: atom_id res chain seq x y z
N MET A 1 2.42 1.95 -22.02
CA MET A 1 2.04 2.16 -20.61
C MET A 1 2.09 3.64 -20.35
N PRO A 2 1.08 4.24 -19.70
CA PRO A 2 1.30 5.58 -19.14
C PRO A 2 2.48 5.43 -18.16
N GLY A 3 3.51 6.26 -18.31
CA GLY A 3 4.71 6.16 -17.46
C GLY A 3 4.36 6.27 -15.98
N GLY A 4 5.26 5.88 -15.08
CA GLY A 4 5.04 5.97 -13.64
C GLY A 4 4.77 7.38 -13.12
N ALA A 5 4.48 7.46 -11.82
CA ALA A 5 4.22 8.69 -11.10
C ALA A 5 5.42 9.64 -11.18
N ASN A 6 5.15 10.90 -11.50
CA ASN A 6 6.15 11.96 -11.45
C ASN A 6 6.31 12.51 -10.02
N GLU A 7 7.32 13.34 -9.78
CA GLU A 7 7.60 13.88 -8.44
C GLU A 7 6.47 14.74 -7.88
N ASP A 8 5.70 15.44 -8.71
CA ASP A 8 4.56 16.23 -8.25
C ASP A 8 3.41 15.32 -7.76
N GLU A 9 3.17 14.20 -8.45
CA GLU A 9 2.19 13.19 -8.06
C GLU A 9 2.58 12.48 -6.75
N LEU A 10 3.87 12.18 -6.58
CA LEU A 10 4.39 11.59 -5.34
C LEU A 10 4.31 12.59 -4.18
N ALA A 11 4.70 13.84 -4.39
CA ALA A 11 4.62 14.89 -3.37
C ALA A 11 3.16 15.17 -2.97
N ASP A 12 2.23 15.14 -3.92
CA ASP A 12 0.80 15.24 -3.62
C ASP A 12 0.30 14.05 -2.80
N LEU A 13 0.74 12.83 -3.13
CA LEU A 13 0.42 11.64 -2.36
C LEU A 13 0.96 11.73 -0.92
N GLU A 14 2.22 12.12 -0.73
CA GLU A 14 2.80 12.36 0.60
C GLU A 14 2.01 13.39 1.39
N ARG A 15 1.61 14.48 0.74
CA ARG A 15 0.79 15.53 1.35
C ARG A 15 -0.58 14.99 1.79
N ARG A 16 -1.21 14.13 1.01
CA ARG A 16 -2.51 13.51 1.35
C ARG A 16 -2.40 12.44 2.41
N LEU A 17 -1.31 11.68 2.43
CA LEU A 17 -1.01 10.70 3.48
C LEU A 17 -0.54 11.36 4.78
N GLU A 18 -0.12 12.63 4.69
CA GLU A 18 0.48 13.40 5.78
C GLU A 18 1.68 12.66 6.43
N VAL A 19 2.35 11.81 5.64
CA VAL A 19 3.59 11.12 5.95
C VAL A 19 4.43 10.97 4.69
N PRO A 20 5.76 10.86 4.82
CA PRO A 20 6.61 10.59 3.67
C PRO A 20 6.38 9.18 3.16
N LEU A 21 6.52 8.99 1.85
CA LEU A 21 6.41 7.69 1.23
C LEU A 21 7.65 6.84 1.57
N PRO A 22 7.48 5.53 1.83
CA PRO A 22 8.60 4.59 1.80
C PRO A 22 9.32 4.66 0.46
N VAL A 23 10.64 4.57 0.49
CA VAL A 23 11.48 4.70 -0.71
C VAL A 23 11.08 3.66 -1.75
N GLU A 24 10.83 2.43 -1.32
CA GLU A 24 10.45 1.31 -2.16
C GLU A 24 9.09 1.54 -2.81
N LEU A 25 8.14 2.15 -2.08
CA LEU A 25 6.82 2.47 -2.62
C LEU A 25 6.91 3.60 -3.65
N ALA A 26 7.71 4.64 -3.37
CA ALA A 26 7.95 5.72 -4.31
C ALA A 26 8.65 5.22 -5.59
N GLU A 27 9.68 4.37 -5.45
CA GLU A 27 10.36 3.73 -6.59
C GLU A 27 9.41 2.88 -7.44
N TRP A 28 8.56 2.07 -6.80
CA TRP A 28 7.55 1.31 -7.51
C TRP A 28 6.60 2.21 -8.29
N LEU A 29 6.05 3.24 -7.63
CA LEU A 29 5.13 4.19 -8.25
C LEU A 29 5.78 4.95 -9.41
N ARG A 30 7.09 5.25 -9.35
CA ARG A 30 7.86 5.84 -10.46
C ARG A 30 8.00 4.91 -11.67
N ILE A 31 7.96 3.60 -11.47
CA ILE A 31 8.07 2.61 -12.55
C ILE A 31 6.72 2.39 -13.21
N CYS A 32 5.67 2.20 -12.41
CA CYS A 32 4.30 2.04 -12.88
C CYS A 32 3.34 2.74 -11.90
N LYS A 33 2.30 3.38 -12.43
CA LYS A 33 1.32 4.14 -11.62
C LYS A 33 0.39 3.25 -10.80
N GLY A 34 0.84 2.07 -10.37
CA GLY A 34 -0.03 0.95 -10.03
C GLY A 34 -0.54 0.31 -11.31
N GLU A 35 -0.64 -1.02 -11.27
CA GLU A 35 -1.29 -1.79 -12.32
C GLU A 35 -2.29 -2.70 -11.62
N ALA A 36 -3.44 -2.93 -12.27
CA ALA A 36 -4.39 -3.96 -11.89
C ALA A 36 -3.78 -5.36 -12.13
N ILE A 37 -2.72 -5.71 -11.40
CA ILE A 37 -1.99 -6.98 -11.48
C ILE A 37 -2.82 -8.12 -10.85
N CYS A 38 -3.88 -7.81 -10.10
CA CYS A 38 -4.81 -8.77 -9.52
C CYS A 38 -6.23 -8.17 -9.37
N ALA A 39 -7.21 -9.00 -8.98
CA ALA A 39 -8.63 -8.63 -8.87
C ALA A 39 -8.92 -7.44 -7.91
N GLY A 40 -7.97 -7.04 -7.07
CA GLY A 40 -8.04 -5.82 -6.26
C GLY A 40 -6.98 -4.75 -6.57
N GLY A 41 -6.05 -5.03 -7.49
CA GLY A 41 -5.02 -4.11 -7.96
C GLY A 41 -3.96 -3.70 -6.93
N VAL A 42 -2.80 -3.26 -7.43
CA VAL A 42 -1.84 -2.48 -6.64
C VAL A 42 -2.29 -1.03 -6.68
N PHE A 43 -2.35 -0.37 -5.52
CA PHE A 43 -2.91 0.97 -5.43
C PHE A 43 -2.01 2.02 -6.09
N GLU A 44 -2.67 3.01 -6.67
CA GLU A 44 -2.10 4.08 -7.46
C GLU A 44 -1.94 5.35 -6.62
N ALA A 45 -1.02 6.22 -7.04
CA ALA A 45 -0.83 7.52 -6.40
C ALA A 45 -1.99 8.49 -6.69
N LEU A 46 -2.54 8.48 -7.90
CA LEU A 46 -3.62 9.37 -8.32
C LEU A 46 -4.47 8.70 -9.42
N PRO A 47 -5.22 7.65 -9.08
CA PRO A 47 -6.06 6.96 -10.06
C PRO A 47 -7.27 7.81 -10.42
N ASP A 48 -7.75 7.67 -11.67
CA ASP A 48 -9.07 8.17 -12.08
C ASP A 48 -10.22 7.50 -11.29
N GLN A 49 -9.93 6.42 -10.57
CA GLN A 49 -10.88 5.61 -9.78
C GLN A 49 -10.49 5.63 -8.29
N GLU A 50 -11.33 6.25 -7.45
CA GLU A 50 -11.05 6.45 -6.01
C GLU A 50 -10.72 5.15 -5.25
N HIS A 51 -11.26 3.99 -5.66
CA HIS A 51 -11.00 2.71 -4.97
C HIS A 51 -9.59 2.14 -5.21
N LEU A 52 -8.82 2.73 -6.13
CA LEU A 52 -7.43 2.39 -6.35
C LEU A 52 -6.48 3.37 -5.64
N ASP A 53 -6.99 4.43 -5.01
CA ASP A 53 -6.18 5.50 -4.42
C ASP A 53 -5.68 5.06 -3.03
N ILE A 54 -4.36 5.14 -2.83
CA ILE A 54 -3.72 4.78 -1.56
C ILE A 54 -4.29 5.61 -0.40
N ALA A 55 -4.46 6.92 -0.58
CA ALA A 55 -4.95 7.82 0.45
C ALA A 55 -6.45 7.62 0.71
N ALA A 56 -7.26 7.43 -0.34
CA ALA A 56 -8.69 7.15 -0.18
C ALA A 56 -8.91 5.82 0.55
N THR A 57 -8.16 4.78 0.19
CA THR A 57 -8.20 3.48 0.87
C THR A 57 -7.77 3.59 2.33
N GLY A 58 -6.71 4.36 2.61
CA GLY A 58 -6.26 4.63 3.98
C GLY A 58 -7.33 5.35 4.82
N ALA A 59 -8.09 6.26 4.21
CA ALA A 59 -9.16 6.99 4.89
C ALA A 59 -10.36 6.10 5.31
N LEU A 60 -10.55 4.94 4.67
CA LEU A 60 -11.57 3.96 5.08
C LEU A 60 -11.25 3.33 6.44
N ASN A 61 -9.97 3.27 6.81
CA ASN A 61 -9.49 2.67 8.05
C ASN A 61 -8.58 3.65 8.81
N PRO A 62 -9.15 4.67 9.48
CA PRO A 62 -8.38 5.80 10.04
C PRO A 62 -7.31 5.37 11.05
N ARG A 63 -7.53 4.24 11.74
CA ARG A 63 -6.57 3.69 12.70
C ARG A 63 -5.31 3.12 12.05
N TRP A 64 -5.32 2.78 10.76
CA TRP A 64 -4.12 2.33 10.04
C TRP A 64 -3.03 3.35 10.06
N ARG A 65 -3.40 4.63 10.03
CA ARG A 65 -2.44 5.70 10.20
C ARG A 65 -1.76 5.64 11.56
N GLU A 66 -2.51 5.49 12.65
CA GLU A 66 -1.95 5.32 14.00
C GLU A 66 -1.06 4.07 14.11
N LEU A 67 -1.34 3.05 13.29
CA LEU A 67 -0.57 1.81 13.19
C LEU A 67 0.58 1.89 12.18
N GLY A 68 0.79 3.02 11.50
CA GLY A 68 1.82 3.15 10.46
C GLY A 68 1.61 2.22 9.26
N TRP A 69 0.38 1.82 8.98
CA TRP A 69 0.04 0.94 7.86
C TRP A 69 -0.33 1.78 6.64
N LEU A 70 0.34 1.49 5.52
CA LEU A 70 0.03 2.09 4.22
C LEU A 70 -0.59 1.03 3.32
N PRO A 71 -1.83 1.20 2.84
CA PRO A 71 -2.41 0.25 1.89
C PRO A 71 -1.62 0.27 0.58
N VAL A 72 -1.27 -0.91 0.08
CA VAL A 72 -0.52 -1.07 -1.18
C VAL A 72 -1.25 -1.91 -2.21
N ALA A 73 -2.20 -2.77 -1.82
CA ALA A 73 -3.01 -3.53 -2.76
C ALA A 73 -4.34 -4.00 -2.13
N GLY A 74 -5.33 -4.31 -2.97
CA GLY A 74 -6.55 -5.00 -2.58
C GLY A 74 -6.56 -6.47 -3.01
N ASP A 75 -7.37 -7.31 -2.37
CA ASP A 75 -7.62 -8.68 -2.81
C ASP A 75 -8.80 -8.81 -3.81
N GLY A 76 -9.56 -7.73 -4.01
CA GLY A 76 -10.76 -7.69 -4.87
C GLY A 76 -12.06 -8.04 -4.16
N CYS A 77 -12.00 -8.38 -2.87
CA CYS A 77 -13.13 -8.78 -2.02
C CYS A 77 -13.30 -7.85 -0.79
N GLY A 78 -12.56 -6.75 -0.72
CA GLY A 78 -12.62 -5.78 0.38
C GLY A 78 -11.55 -5.98 1.45
N ASN A 79 -10.60 -6.89 1.26
CA ASN A 79 -9.43 -7.01 2.12
C ASN A 79 -8.21 -6.36 1.46
N TYR A 80 -7.20 -6.07 2.28
CA TYR A 80 -6.10 -5.22 1.86
C TYR A 80 -4.75 -5.79 2.27
N TYR A 81 -3.76 -5.47 1.45
CA TYR A 81 -2.36 -5.62 1.78
C TYR A 81 -1.82 -4.26 2.21
N VAL A 82 -1.17 -4.20 3.36
CA VAL A 82 -0.59 -2.98 3.92
C VAL A 82 0.92 -3.13 4.09
N LEU A 83 1.66 -2.09 3.72
CA LEU A 83 3.07 -1.93 4.02
C LEU A 83 3.21 -1.31 5.41
N ILE A 84 3.94 -1.99 6.30
CA ILE A 84 4.16 -1.55 7.68
C ILE A 84 5.33 -0.55 7.69
N ASN A 85 4.99 0.72 7.75
CA ASN A 85 5.88 1.86 7.56
C ASN A 85 6.53 2.34 8.88
N TYR A 86 7.69 2.99 8.74
CA TYR A 86 8.61 3.43 9.79
C TYR A 86 8.28 4.78 10.42
N TYR A 87 7.44 5.60 9.79
CA TYR A 87 7.24 6.99 10.24
C TYR A 87 6.25 7.19 11.38
N LEU A 88 5.46 6.18 11.75
CA LEU A 88 4.35 6.36 12.71
C LEU A 88 4.40 5.41 13.93
N LEU A 89 5.43 4.57 14.09
CA LEU A 89 5.51 3.63 15.22
C LEU A 89 6.87 3.59 15.93
N ILE A 90 6.81 3.68 17.25
CA ILE A 90 7.92 3.44 18.19
C ILE A 90 8.10 1.92 18.46
N ASN A 91 7.18 1.05 17.98
CA ASN A 91 7.08 -0.35 18.41
C ASN A 91 6.72 -1.38 17.31
N SER A 92 7.05 -1.13 16.05
CA SER A 92 6.78 -2.09 14.96
C SER A 92 7.69 -3.32 14.97
N GLY A 93 8.78 -3.32 15.76
CA GLY A 93 9.68 -4.45 15.94
C GLY A 93 10.09 -5.13 14.63
N ASP A 94 9.96 -6.46 14.59
CA ASP A 94 10.34 -7.29 13.44
C ASP A 94 9.40 -7.18 12.24
N LEU A 95 8.30 -6.42 12.32
CA LEU A 95 7.31 -6.28 11.25
C LEU A 95 7.58 -5.10 10.31
N LEU A 96 8.54 -4.23 10.64
CA LEU A 96 8.91 -3.08 9.82
C LEU A 96 9.30 -3.48 8.40
N GLY A 97 8.79 -2.73 7.42
CA GLY A 97 9.07 -2.92 6.00
C GLY A 97 8.36 -4.12 5.38
N LYS A 98 7.64 -4.93 6.16
CA LYS A 98 6.90 -6.09 5.64
C LYS A 98 5.57 -5.67 5.03
N VAL A 99 5.09 -6.48 4.09
CA VAL A 99 3.73 -6.40 3.58
C VAL A 99 2.86 -7.42 4.33
N ALA A 100 1.81 -6.93 4.97
CA ALA A 100 0.87 -7.71 5.75
C ALA A 100 -0.50 -7.76 5.07
N PHE A 101 -1.22 -8.87 5.22
CA PHE A 101 -2.61 -8.99 4.82
C PHE A 101 -3.53 -8.68 6.01
N VAL A 102 -4.60 -7.92 5.75
CA VAL A 102 -5.61 -7.51 6.72
C VAL A 102 -6.98 -7.93 6.22
N ASP A 103 -7.62 -8.84 6.96
CA ASP A 103 -9.03 -9.19 6.77
C ASP A 103 -9.90 -8.13 7.44
N THR A 104 -10.45 -7.21 6.65
CA THR A 104 -11.23 -6.09 7.19
C THR A 104 -12.64 -6.49 7.59
N ILE A 105 -13.13 -7.64 7.13
CA ILE A 105 -14.43 -8.18 7.50
C ILE A 105 -14.35 -8.76 8.93
N SER A 106 -13.23 -9.39 9.27
CA SER A 106 -12.98 -9.96 10.60
C SER A 106 -12.57 -8.89 11.63
N ASP A 107 -11.41 -8.25 11.43
CA ASP A 107 -10.97 -7.10 12.21
C ASP A 107 -10.00 -6.26 11.38
N PRO A 108 -10.39 -5.03 10.98
CA PRO A 108 -9.53 -4.19 10.15
C PRO A 108 -8.25 -3.74 10.87
N ASN A 109 -8.10 -3.96 12.18
CA ASN A 109 -6.94 -3.47 12.95
C ASN A 109 -5.96 -4.59 13.34
N ILE A 110 -6.10 -5.79 12.77
CA ILE A 110 -5.25 -6.94 13.04
C ILE A 110 -4.60 -7.42 11.74
N VAL A 111 -3.31 -7.69 11.81
CA VAL A 111 -2.59 -8.41 10.75
C VAL A 111 -2.96 -9.89 10.84
N GLU A 112 -3.55 -10.44 9.78
CA GLU A 112 -3.87 -11.86 9.68
C GLU A 112 -2.61 -12.68 9.40
N TYR A 113 -1.80 -12.24 8.43
CA TYR A 113 -0.50 -12.86 8.12
C TYR A 113 0.43 -11.91 7.36
N ILE A 114 1.70 -12.29 7.25
CA ILE A 114 2.71 -11.59 6.44
C ILE A 114 2.70 -12.13 5.02
N ALA A 115 2.33 -11.28 4.06
CA ALA A 115 2.25 -11.61 2.64
C ALA A 115 3.62 -11.46 1.93
N GLY A 116 4.50 -10.60 2.44
CA GLY A 116 5.83 -10.39 1.87
C GLY A 116 6.84 -9.90 2.89
N GLY A 117 8.09 -10.33 2.74
CA GLY A 117 9.21 -9.85 3.57
C GLY A 117 9.51 -8.37 3.35
N ASP A 118 9.19 -7.86 2.17
CA ASP A 118 9.32 -6.48 1.72
C ASP A 118 8.37 -6.24 0.52
N LEU A 119 8.24 -4.98 0.09
CA LEU A 119 7.35 -4.60 -1.00
C LEU A 119 7.73 -5.26 -2.34
N TRP A 120 9.02 -5.32 -2.68
CA TRP A 120 9.47 -5.89 -3.96
C TRP A 120 9.25 -7.40 -4.03
N THR A 121 9.51 -8.12 -2.94
CA THR A 121 9.24 -9.55 -2.82
C THR A 121 7.74 -9.82 -2.97
N PHE A 122 6.90 -9.01 -2.33
CA PHE A 122 5.45 -9.09 -2.49
C PHE A 122 5.02 -8.86 -3.94
N LEU A 123 5.42 -7.73 -4.55
CA LEU A 123 5.10 -7.38 -5.94
C LEU A 123 5.57 -8.44 -6.93
N SER A 124 6.79 -8.95 -6.76
CA SER A 124 7.34 -10.04 -7.59
C SER A 124 6.49 -11.31 -7.50
N SER A 125 5.99 -11.63 -6.30
CA SER A 125 5.12 -12.80 -6.10
C SER A 125 3.76 -12.65 -6.81
N LEU A 126 3.23 -11.42 -6.90
CA LEU A 126 2.00 -11.13 -7.64
C LEU A 126 2.22 -11.27 -9.14
N LEU A 127 3.31 -10.69 -9.67
CA LEU A 127 3.65 -10.72 -11.09
C LEU A 127 3.95 -12.14 -11.61
N MET A 128 4.52 -13.01 -10.78
CA MET A 128 4.79 -14.41 -11.15
C MET A 128 3.55 -15.32 -11.08
N ARG A 129 2.44 -14.83 -10.51
CA ARG A 129 1.19 -15.60 -10.35
C ARG A 129 0.09 -15.20 -11.35
N GLY A 130 0.30 -14.15 -12.15
CA GLY A 130 -0.53 -13.76 -13.29
C GLY A 130 -0.12 -14.48 -14.57
#